data_AF-A0A538C229-F1
#
_entry.id   AF-A0A538C229-F1
#
_cell.length_a   1.000
_cell.length_b   1.000
_cell.length_c   1.000
_cell.angle_alpha   90.00
_cell.angle_beta   90.00
_cell.angle_gamma   90.00
#
_symmetry.space_group_name_H-M   'P 1'
#
loop_
_entity.id
_entity.type
_entity.pdbx_description
1 polymer ?
#
loop_
_entity_poly.entity_id
_entity_poly.type
_entity_poly.pdbx_seq_one_letter_code
_entity_poly.pdbx_strand_id
1 'polypeptide(L)'
;MAGLTGRMSTVVKAKVSKLLDRAEDPAETLDYSYQKQVEQLQNVKKGIADVMTAKKRLQMQETSLQQSVVKLDTQARQALSAGHEDLARTALERKNIAQTELQSLDGQVAELEQQQQKLIDSEQKLRAKIEAFRTKKEVIKAQYSAAEAQVRISEAANGVGEQMADVGLAMQRAIDKTENMKARADAVSELEAAGTFEDLTALGSGEDDIDRQLKQLSSKSEVDDDLAKMKSEIGAGTPGGTAAQISAGGGKDQQAPSGGSAGAPSESEQQ
;
A
#
# COMPACT_ATOMS: atom_id res chain seq x y z
N MET A 1 -9.92 8.66 34.52
CA MET A 1 -9.08 7.45 34.31
C MET A 1 -9.17 7.02 32.85
N ALA A 2 -8.35 7.60 31.98
CA ALA A 2 -8.21 7.15 30.59
C ALA A 2 -6.99 6.24 30.50
N GLY A 3 -7.17 4.96 30.82
CA GLY A 3 -6.09 3.97 30.81
C GLY A 3 -6.65 2.64 30.35
N LEU A 4 -5.92 1.96 29.47
CA LEU A 4 -6.14 0.59 28.95
C LEU A 4 -7.04 0.46 27.70
N THR A 5 -8.24 1.04 27.62
CA THR A 5 -9.14 0.83 26.45
C THR A 5 -8.66 1.52 25.16
N GLY A 6 -8.07 2.71 25.26
CA GLY A 6 -7.47 3.40 24.11
C GLY A 6 -6.24 2.66 23.55
N ARG A 7 -5.43 2.04 24.42
CA ARG A 7 -4.20 1.34 24.00
C ARG A 7 -4.51 0.01 23.30
N MET A 8 -5.55 -0.72 23.72
CA MET A 8 -5.99 -1.95 23.02
C MET A 8 -6.55 -1.67 21.62
N SER A 9 -7.37 -0.63 21.46
CA SER A 9 -7.91 -0.22 20.15
C SER A 9 -6.80 0.22 19.18
N THR A 10 -5.83 0.99 19.66
CA THR A 10 -4.68 1.43 18.85
C THR A 10 -3.78 0.27 18.43
N VAL A 11 -3.54 -0.73 19.29
CA VAL A 11 -2.71 -1.89 18.93
C VAL A 11 -3.39 -2.78 17.88
N VAL A 12 -4.71 -2.93 17.94
CA VAL A 12 -5.48 -3.69 16.93
C VAL A 12 -5.52 -2.93 15.60
N LYS A 13 -5.82 -1.62 15.61
CA LYS A 13 -5.75 -0.79 14.38
C LYS A 13 -4.36 -0.78 13.77
N ALA A 14 -3.30 -0.62 14.58
CA ALA A 14 -1.93 -0.64 14.08
C ALA A 14 -1.53 -2.00 13.46
N LYS A 15 -2.03 -3.12 13.99
CA LYS A 15 -1.80 -4.45 13.42
C LYS A 15 -2.57 -4.68 12.11
N VAL A 16 -3.79 -4.15 11.99
CA VAL A 16 -4.58 -4.22 10.75
C VAL A 16 -3.99 -3.32 9.67
N SER A 17 -3.56 -2.09 10.01
CA SER A 17 -2.82 -1.22 9.07
C SER A 17 -1.50 -1.86 8.63
N LYS A 18 -0.72 -2.46 9.54
CA LYS A 18 0.51 -3.18 9.17
C LYS A 18 0.29 -4.36 8.23
N LEU A 19 -0.86 -5.04 8.32
CA LEU A 19 -1.20 -6.14 7.42
C LEU A 19 -1.66 -5.62 6.05
N LEU A 20 -2.29 -4.45 6.01
CA LEU A 20 -2.68 -3.78 4.77
C LEU A 20 -1.46 -3.19 4.04
N ASP A 21 -0.55 -2.51 4.75
CA ASP A 21 0.70 -1.97 4.20
C ASP A 21 1.64 -3.09 3.71
N ARG A 22 1.57 -4.27 4.33
CA ARG A 22 2.33 -5.47 3.91
C ARG A 22 1.80 -6.09 2.62
N ALA A 23 0.53 -5.87 2.27
CA ALA A 23 0.01 -6.21 0.95
C ALA A 23 0.45 -5.20 -0.13
N GLU A 24 0.92 -4.01 0.28
CA GLU A 24 1.47 -2.97 -0.59
C GLU A 24 3.00 -2.94 -0.62
N ASP A 25 3.70 -3.75 0.19
CA ASP A 25 5.16 -3.75 0.24
C ASP A 25 5.73 -4.19 -1.14
N PRO A 26 6.34 -3.26 -1.90
CA PRO A 26 6.87 -3.57 -3.21
C PRO A 26 8.00 -4.60 -3.12
N ALA A 27 8.70 -4.70 -1.98
CA ALA A 27 9.77 -5.66 -1.80
C ALA A 27 9.27 -7.12 -1.86
N GLU A 28 8.18 -7.45 -1.16
CA GLU A 28 7.64 -8.81 -1.14
C GLU A 28 7.07 -9.21 -2.50
N THR A 29 6.36 -8.28 -3.16
CA THR A 29 5.79 -8.51 -4.50
C THR A 29 6.89 -8.75 -5.54
N LEU A 30 7.99 -8.00 -5.47
CA LEU A 30 9.14 -8.18 -6.37
C LEU A 30 9.93 -9.47 -6.05
N ASP A 31 10.08 -9.84 -4.78
CA ASP A 31 10.71 -11.10 -4.37
C ASP A 31 9.91 -12.31 -4.91
N TYR A 32 8.58 -12.29 -4.75
CA TYR A 32 7.69 -13.30 -5.31
C TYR A 32 7.77 -13.37 -6.85
N SER A 33 7.73 -12.21 -7.51
CA SER A 33 7.83 -12.13 -8.97
C SER A 33 9.16 -12.68 -9.48
N TYR A 34 10.27 -12.39 -8.80
CA TYR A 34 11.58 -12.95 -9.13
C TYR A 34 11.59 -14.46 -9.00
N GLN A 35 11.05 -15.01 -7.91
CA GLN A 35 10.96 -16.45 -7.70
C GLN A 35 10.16 -17.14 -8.80
N LYS A 36 9.02 -16.55 -9.21
CA LYS A 36 8.22 -17.05 -10.32
C LYS A 36 8.96 -17.04 -11.65
N GLN A 37 9.75 -16.00 -11.93
CA GLN A 37 10.57 -15.97 -13.15
C GLN A 37 11.67 -17.04 -13.13
N VAL A 38 12.30 -17.29 -11.97
CA VAL A 38 13.30 -18.36 -11.82
C VAL A 38 12.66 -19.74 -12.03
N GLU A 39 11.46 -19.98 -11.49
CA GLU A 39 10.69 -21.20 -11.72
C GLU A 39 10.39 -21.40 -13.22
N GLN A 40 9.96 -20.35 -13.91
CA GLN A 40 9.73 -20.38 -15.36
C GLN A 40 11.01 -20.69 -16.14
N LEU A 41 12.16 -20.11 -15.75
CA LEU A 41 13.45 -20.43 -16.36
C LEU A 41 13.80 -21.92 -16.18
N GLN A 42 13.54 -22.50 -15.01
CA GLN A 42 13.74 -23.93 -14.79
C GLN A 42 12.82 -24.78 -15.68
N ASN A 43 11.56 -24.37 -15.87
CA ASN A 43 10.63 -25.07 -16.75
C ASN A 43 11.07 -25.02 -18.22
N VAL A 44 11.60 -23.88 -18.69
CA VAL A 44 12.21 -23.78 -20.02
C VAL A 44 13.40 -24.73 -20.17
N LYS A 45 14.27 -24.81 -19.15
CA LYS A 45 15.41 -25.75 -19.14
C LYS A 45 14.97 -27.20 -19.21
N LYS A 46 13.91 -27.58 -18.50
CA LYS A 46 13.30 -28.92 -18.59
C LYS A 46 12.78 -29.19 -20.01
N GLY A 47 12.05 -28.24 -20.60
CA GLY A 47 11.56 -28.37 -21.98
C GLY A 47 12.70 -28.55 -23.00
N ILE A 48 13.82 -27.85 -22.84
CA ILE A 48 15.02 -28.06 -23.67
C ILE A 48 15.56 -29.48 -23.52
N ALA A 49 15.62 -30.00 -22.28
CA ALA A 49 16.10 -31.36 -22.02
C ALA A 49 15.16 -32.42 -22.63
N ASP A 50 13.85 -32.20 -22.60
CA ASP A 50 12.87 -33.08 -23.23
C ASP A 50 13.05 -33.12 -24.76
N VAL A 51 13.24 -31.97 -25.39
CA VAL A 51 13.53 -31.88 -26.84
C VAL A 51 14.86 -32.55 -27.19
N MET A 52 15.91 -32.33 -26.40
CA MET A 52 17.20 -33.01 -26.59
C MET A 52 17.06 -34.54 -26.47
N THR A 53 16.26 -35.01 -25.50
CA THR A 53 16.00 -36.43 -25.29
C THR A 53 15.26 -37.03 -26.49
N ALA A 54 14.20 -36.36 -26.97
CA ALA A 54 13.45 -36.76 -28.14
C ALA A 54 14.35 -36.84 -29.38
N LYS A 55 15.14 -35.79 -29.64
CA LYS A 55 16.13 -35.74 -30.73
C LYS A 55 17.12 -36.89 -30.63
N LYS A 56 17.69 -37.14 -29.45
CA LYS A 56 18.67 -38.22 -29.26
C LYS A 56 18.06 -39.60 -29.53
N ARG A 57 16.80 -39.81 -29.14
CA ARG A 57 16.06 -41.03 -29.44
C ARG A 57 15.91 -41.27 -30.94
N LEU A 58 15.56 -40.23 -31.71
CA LEU A 58 15.47 -40.34 -33.17
C LEU A 58 16.84 -40.61 -33.81
N GLN A 59 17.90 -39.93 -33.35
CA GLN A 59 19.27 -40.19 -33.84
C GLN A 59 19.74 -41.64 -33.58
N MET A 60 19.32 -42.26 -32.48
CA MET A 60 19.60 -43.68 -32.23
C MET A 60 18.82 -44.59 -33.21
N GLN A 61 17.59 -44.22 -33.57
CA GLN A 61 16.81 -44.93 -34.58
C GLN A 61 17.44 -44.80 -35.97
N GLU A 62 17.88 -43.59 -36.35
CA GLU A 62 18.64 -43.36 -37.59
C GLU A 62 19.88 -44.25 -37.64
N THR A 63 20.67 -44.28 -36.58
CA THR A 63 21.89 -45.11 -36.51
C THR A 63 21.56 -46.61 -36.73
N SER A 64 20.46 -47.10 -36.14
CA SER A 64 20.00 -48.48 -36.32
C SER A 64 19.55 -48.78 -37.75
N LEU A 65 18.82 -47.86 -38.37
CA LEU A 65 18.38 -47.99 -39.77
C LEU A 65 19.57 -47.89 -40.74
N GLN A 66 20.53 -47.01 -40.50
CA GLN A 66 21.76 -46.91 -41.30
C GLN A 66 22.53 -48.24 -41.28
N GLN A 67 22.68 -48.88 -40.11
CA GLN A 67 23.28 -50.21 -40.02
C GLN A 67 22.46 -51.26 -40.78
N SER A 68 21.13 -51.17 -40.73
CA SER A 68 20.23 -52.08 -41.46
C SER A 68 20.37 -51.92 -42.98
N VAL A 69 20.50 -50.68 -43.48
CA VAL A 69 20.76 -50.39 -44.90
C VAL A 69 22.08 -51.03 -45.36
N VAL A 70 23.16 -50.90 -44.58
CA VAL A 70 24.46 -51.53 -44.90
C VAL A 70 24.37 -53.05 -44.91
N LYS A 71 23.67 -53.65 -43.92
CA LYS A 71 23.44 -55.10 -43.86
C LYS A 71 22.64 -55.59 -45.06
N LEU A 72 21.54 -54.91 -45.42
CA LEU A 72 20.70 -55.28 -46.56
C LEU A 72 21.44 -55.13 -47.89
N ASP A 73 22.27 -54.10 -48.04
CA ASP A 73 23.14 -53.96 -49.22
C ASP A 73 24.14 -55.12 -49.35
N THR A 74 24.76 -55.51 -48.23
CA THR A 74 25.70 -56.65 -48.18
C THR A 74 24.99 -57.96 -48.53
N GLN A 75 23.80 -58.19 -47.96
CA GLN A 75 22.97 -59.37 -48.24
C GLN A 75 22.55 -59.43 -49.71
N ALA A 76 22.14 -58.30 -50.29
CA ALA A 76 21.78 -58.22 -51.70
C ALA A 76 22.95 -58.61 -52.61
N ARG A 77 24.16 -58.08 -52.35
CA ARG A 77 25.38 -58.42 -53.10
C ARG A 77 25.74 -59.90 -52.98
N GLN A 78 25.62 -60.47 -51.78
CA GLN A 78 25.92 -61.87 -51.53
C GLN A 78 24.92 -62.80 -52.24
N ALA A 79 23.62 -62.50 -52.14
CA ALA A 79 22.57 -63.26 -52.82
C ALA A 79 22.74 -63.22 -54.34
N LEU A 80 23.07 -62.05 -54.90
CA LEU A 80 23.35 -61.91 -56.33
C LEU A 80 24.58 -62.70 -56.76
N SER A 81 25.65 -62.69 -55.96
CA SER A 81 26.87 -63.46 -56.22
C SER A 81 26.62 -64.98 -56.16
N ALA A 82 25.63 -65.42 -55.39
CA ALA A 82 25.19 -66.81 -55.31
C ALA A 82 24.14 -67.18 -56.37
N GLY A 83 23.76 -66.27 -57.27
CA GLY A 83 22.76 -66.52 -58.32
C GLY A 83 21.31 -66.49 -57.84
N HIS A 84 21.04 -66.05 -56.60
CA HIS A 84 19.69 -65.95 -56.04
C HIS A 84 19.12 -64.53 -56.25
N GLU A 85 18.69 -64.25 -57.47
CA GLU A 85 18.19 -62.91 -57.87
C GLU A 85 16.95 -62.47 -57.08
N ASP A 86 16.01 -63.38 -56.78
CA ASP A 86 14.80 -63.04 -56.04
C ASP A 86 15.09 -62.61 -54.60
N LEU A 87 16.07 -63.25 -53.95
CA LEU A 87 16.55 -62.85 -52.62
C LEU A 87 17.26 -61.49 -52.67
N ALA A 88 18.06 -61.25 -53.70
CA ALA A 88 18.73 -59.97 -53.90
C ALA A 88 17.71 -58.83 -54.11
N ARG A 89 16.67 -59.05 -54.93
CA ARG A 89 15.58 -58.09 -55.16
C ARG A 89 14.85 -57.77 -53.85
N THR A 90 14.48 -58.79 -53.08
CA THR A 90 13.81 -58.63 -51.79
C THR A 90 14.67 -57.83 -50.79
N ALA A 91 15.98 -58.09 -50.74
CA ALA A 91 16.89 -57.35 -49.87
C ALA A 91 17.00 -55.87 -50.28
N LEU A 92 17.04 -55.57 -51.59
CA LEU A 92 17.04 -54.21 -52.11
C LEU A 92 15.72 -53.47 -51.87
N GLU A 93 14.58 -54.15 -51.98
CA GLU A 93 13.27 -53.56 -51.64
C GLU A 93 13.23 -53.14 -50.16
N ARG A 94 13.66 -54.01 -49.24
CA ARG A 94 13.78 -53.68 -47.82
C ARG A 94 14.76 -52.54 -47.56
N LYS A 95 15.88 -52.51 -48.31
CA LYS A 95 16.85 -51.42 -48.23
C LYS A 95 16.22 -50.08 -48.62
N ASN A 96 15.46 -50.04 -49.71
CA ASN A 96 14.77 -48.83 -50.17
C ASN A 96 13.73 -48.34 -49.13
N ILE A 97 13.00 -49.26 -48.49
CA ILE A 97 12.09 -48.92 -47.40
C ILE A 97 12.86 -48.26 -46.24
N ALA A 98 13.94 -48.89 -45.78
CA ALA A 98 14.77 -48.34 -44.69
C ALA A 98 15.41 -46.99 -45.06
N GLN A 99 15.80 -46.77 -46.32
CA GLN A 99 16.32 -45.49 -46.79
C GLN A 99 15.26 -44.39 -46.83
N THR A 100 14.02 -44.74 -47.19
CA THR A 100 12.88 -43.80 -47.16
C THR A 100 12.57 -43.38 -45.72
N GLU A 101 12.60 -44.33 -44.79
CA GLU A 101 12.41 -44.06 -43.36
C GLU A 101 13.52 -43.18 -42.79
N LEU A 102 14.78 -43.41 -43.19
CA LEU A 102 15.91 -42.54 -42.82
C LEU A 102 15.70 -41.09 -43.25
N GLN A 103 15.31 -40.86 -44.50
CA GLN A 103 15.05 -39.50 -44.99
C GLN A 103 13.95 -38.78 -44.20
N SER A 104 12.92 -39.52 -43.75
CA SER A 104 11.87 -39.00 -42.90
C SER A 104 12.39 -38.64 -41.49
N LEU A 105 13.25 -39.48 -40.91
CA LEU A 105 13.85 -39.22 -39.61
C LEU A 105 14.83 -38.04 -39.65
N ASP A 106 15.65 -37.93 -40.69
CA ASP A 106 16.60 -36.81 -40.87
C ASP A 106 15.85 -35.46 -40.83
N GLY A 107 14.68 -35.39 -41.49
CA GLY A 107 13.81 -34.22 -41.46
C GLY A 107 13.28 -33.90 -40.05
N GLN A 108 12.83 -34.92 -39.31
CA GLN A 108 12.35 -34.76 -37.93
C GLN A 108 13.47 -34.34 -36.97
N VAL A 109 14.68 -34.89 -37.12
CA VAL A 109 15.85 -34.50 -36.32
C VAL A 109 16.24 -33.07 -36.60
N ALA A 110 16.27 -32.64 -37.87
CA ALA A 110 16.54 -31.26 -38.25
C ALA A 110 15.50 -30.28 -37.67
N GLU A 111 14.22 -30.66 -37.67
CA GLU A 111 13.16 -29.85 -37.07
C GLU A 111 13.37 -29.70 -35.55
N LEU A 112 13.61 -30.79 -34.83
CA LEU A 112 13.87 -30.77 -33.40
C LEU A 112 15.15 -29.97 -33.06
N GLU A 113 16.16 -30.01 -33.91
CA GLU A 113 17.37 -29.20 -33.75
C GLU A 113 17.08 -27.70 -33.86
N GLN A 114 16.26 -27.28 -34.83
CA GLN A 114 15.83 -25.89 -34.93
C GLN A 114 14.99 -25.46 -33.72
N GLN A 115 14.09 -26.33 -33.25
CA GLN A 115 13.29 -26.07 -32.04
C GLN A 115 14.19 -25.95 -30.80
N GLN A 116 15.15 -26.86 -30.64
CA GLN A 116 16.15 -26.84 -29.57
C GLN A 116 16.91 -25.51 -29.56
N GLN A 117 17.40 -25.05 -30.71
CA GLN A 117 18.16 -23.79 -30.80
C GLN A 117 17.28 -22.59 -30.42
N LYS A 118 16.04 -22.52 -30.91
CA LYS A 118 15.09 -21.45 -30.55
C LYS A 118 14.81 -21.40 -29.04
N LEU A 119 14.69 -22.57 -28.40
CA LEU A 119 14.48 -22.66 -26.95
C LEU A 119 15.73 -22.21 -26.18
N ILE A 120 16.93 -22.57 -26.63
CA ILE A 120 18.20 -22.12 -26.03
C ILE A 120 18.32 -20.60 -26.13
N ASP A 121 18.04 -20.01 -27.29
CA ASP A 121 18.10 -18.56 -27.47
C ASP A 121 17.07 -17.84 -26.57
N SER A 122 15.89 -18.44 -26.41
CA SER A 122 14.83 -17.93 -25.53
C SER A 122 15.22 -18.05 -24.05
N GLU A 123 15.87 -19.14 -23.64
CA GLU A 123 16.42 -19.35 -22.29
C GLU A 123 17.45 -18.27 -21.96
N GLN A 124 18.38 -17.99 -22.87
CA GLN A 124 19.41 -16.98 -22.68
C GLN A 124 18.81 -15.58 -22.51
N LYS A 125 17.82 -15.23 -23.35
CA LYS A 125 17.07 -13.97 -23.24
C LYS A 125 16.31 -13.87 -21.92
N LEU A 126 15.65 -14.95 -21.50
CA LEU A 126 14.91 -14.99 -20.23
C LEU A 126 15.86 -14.83 -19.04
N ARG A 127 17.00 -15.54 -19.03
CA ARG A 127 18.04 -15.42 -18.01
C ARG A 127 18.56 -13.99 -17.90
N ALA A 128 18.85 -13.33 -19.03
CA ALA A 128 19.30 -11.93 -19.03
C ALA A 128 18.24 -10.98 -18.44
N LYS A 129 16.96 -11.19 -18.77
CA LYS A 129 15.85 -10.40 -18.19
C LYS A 129 15.71 -10.63 -16.69
N ILE A 130 15.89 -11.87 -16.22
CA ILE A 130 15.82 -12.23 -14.80
C ILE A 130 16.94 -11.55 -14.00
N GLU A 131 18.16 -11.54 -14.52
CA GLU A 131 19.28 -10.83 -13.85
C GLU A 131 19.07 -9.30 -13.81
N ALA A 132 18.56 -8.73 -14.91
CA ALA A 132 18.18 -7.32 -14.93
C ALA A 132 17.06 -7.03 -13.90
N PHE A 133 16.08 -7.92 -13.78
CA PHE A 133 15.01 -7.81 -12.79
C PHE A 133 15.54 -7.93 -11.37
N ARG A 134 16.46 -8.87 -11.09
CA ARG A 134 17.13 -9.03 -9.80
C ARG A 134 17.79 -7.73 -9.36
N THR A 135 18.55 -7.11 -10.26
CA THR A 135 19.23 -5.83 -9.98
C THR A 135 18.22 -4.71 -9.71
N LYS A 136 17.20 -4.56 -10.55
CA LYS A 136 16.15 -3.55 -10.36
C LYS A 136 15.39 -3.73 -9.05
N LYS A 137 15.09 -4.97 -8.68
CA LYS A 137 14.44 -5.32 -7.41
C LYS A 137 15.26 -4.82 -6.22
N GLU A 138 16.56 -5.09 -6.17
CA GLU A 138 17.42 -4.64 -5.06
C GLU A 138 17.50 -3.11 -5.00
N VAL A 139 17.55 -2.42 -6.15
CA VAL A 139 17.51 -0.95 -6.20
C VAL A 139 16.19 -0.41 -5.64
N ILE A 140 15.06 -0.95 -6.08
CA ILE A 140 13.74 -0.50 -5.61
C ILE A 140 13.58 -0.78 -4.11
N LYS A 141 14.05 -1.94 -3.63
CA LYS A 141 14.03 -2.29 -2.20
C LYS A 141 14.85 -1.32 -1.36
N ALA A 142 16.04 -0.94 -1.83
CA ALA A 142 16.88 0.06 -1.18
C ALA A 142 16.22 1.45 -1.18
N GLN A 143 15.65 1.87 -2.30
CA GLN A 143 14.94 3.16 -2.42
C GLN A 143 13.72 3.22 -1.50
N TYR A 144 12.93 2.14 -1.44
CA TYR A 144 11.79 2.02 -0.55
C TYR A 144 12.22 2.11 0.92
N SER A 145 13.27 1.38 1.30
CA SER A 145 13.81 1.44 2.67
C SER A 145 14.34 2.83 3.04
N ALA A 146 14.99 3.53 2.10
CA ALA A 146 15.45 4.90 2.31
C ALA A 146 14.27 5.88 2.46
N ALA A 147 13.24 5.76 1.63
CA ALA A 147 12.03 6.57 1.73
C ALA A 147 11.30 6.31 3.07
N GLU A 148 11.17 5.06 3.48
CA GLU A 148 10.58 4.69 4.78
C GLU A 148 11.38 5.30 5.94
N ALA A 149 12.71 5.26 5.90
CA ALA A 149 13.56 5.90 6.90
C ALA A 149 13.37 7.43 6.93
N GLN A 150 13.24 8.06 5.76
CA GLN A 150 13.01 9.51 5.65
C GLN A 150 11.66 9.93 6.22
N VAL A 151 10.60 9.15 5.99
CA VAL A 151 9.28 9.36 6.61
C VAL A 151 9.40 9.24 8.13
N ARG A 152 10.01 8.17 8.65
CA ARG A 152 10.20 7.98 10.10
C ARG A 152 11.01 9.10 10.76
N ILE A 153 12.05 9.61 10.10
CA ILE A 153 12.84 10.77 10.59
C ILE A 153 11.97 12.02 10.62
N SER A 154 11.17 12.26 9.57
CA SER A 154 10.29 13.44 9.47
C SER A 154 9.20 13.40 10.54
N GLU A 155 8.59 12.24 10.77
CA GLU A 155 7.62 12.01 11.85
C GLU A 155 8.24 12.22 13.22
N ALA A 156 9.44 11.68 13.47
CA ALA A 156 10.15 11.88 14.72
C ALA A 156 10.53 13.35 14.96
N ALA A 157 11.00 14.06 13.94
CA ALA A 157 11.34 15.48 14.03
C ALA A 157 10.10 16.35 14.31
N ASN A 158 8.99 16.09 13.62
CA ASN A 158 7.73 16.82 13.84
C ASN A 158 7.11 16.49 15.20
N GLY A 159 7.17 15.22 15.65
CA GLY A 159 6.72 14.81 16.98
C GLY A 159 7.56 15.39 18.12
N VAL A 160 8.87 15.56 17.91
CA VAL A 160 9.73 16.33 18.83
C VAL A 160 9.39 17.82 18.80
N GLY A 161 9.03 18.36 17.63
CA GLY A 161 8.56 19.75 17.48
C GLY A 161 7.32 20.07 18.32
N GLU A 162 6.30 19.20 18.33
CA GLU A 162 5.13 19.34 19.19
C GLU A 162 5.51 19.31 20.68
N GLN A 163 6.34 18.34 21.09
CA GLN A 163 6.77 18.24 22.49
C GLN A 163 7.63 19.44 22.93
N MET A 164 8.47 19.98 22.06
CA MET A 164 9.29 21.16 22.33
C MET A 164 8.45 22.45 22.36
N ALA A 165 7.42 22.57 21.52
CA ALA A 165 6.49 23.69 21.56
C ALA A 165 5.71 23.74 22.88
N ASP A 166 5.24 22.58 23.36
CA ASP A 166 4.57 22.47 24.67
C ASP A 166 5.49 22.83 25.84
N VAL A 167 6.74 22.39 25.80
CA VAL A 167 7.75 22.73 26.81
C VAL A 167 8.08 24.23 26.77
N GLY A 168 8.20 24.83 25.58
CA GLY A 168 8.42 26.27 25.42
C GLY A 168 7.27 27.11 26.00
N LEU A 169 6.01 26.73 25.74
CA LEU A 169 4.84 27.37 26.32
C LEU A 169 4.76 27.22 27.84
N ALA A 170 5.20 26.07 28.38
CA ALA A 170 5.28 25.85 29.82
C ALA A 170 6.39 26.71 30.46
N MET A 171 7.53 26.85 29.78
CA MET A 171 8.65 27.68 30.24
C MET A 171 8.27 29.17 30.25
N GLN A 172 7.62 29.67 29.21
CA GLN A 172 7.16 31.06 29.16
C GLN A 172 6.19 31.37 30.30
N ARG A 173 5.21 30.49 30.56
CA ARG A 173 4.30 30.62 31.71
C ARG A 173 5.03 30.63 33.06
N ALA A 174 6.11 29.86 33.19
CA ALA A 174 6.93 29.83 34.39
C ALA A 174 7.73 31.14 34.58
N ILE A 175 8.23 31.72 33.49
CA ILE A 175 8.90 33.03 33.50
C ILE A 175 7.91 34.12 33.89
N ASP A 176 6.77 34.21 33.21
CA ASP A 176 5.74 35.22 33.47
C ASP A 176 5.25 35.17 34.93
N LYS A 177 5.09 33.96 35.49
CA LYS A 177 4.71 33.78 36.90
C LYS A 177 5.79 34.24 37.85
N THR A 178 7.06 33.97 37.54
CA THR A 178 8.21 34.41 38.33
C THR A 178 8.34 35.93 38.31
N GLU A 179 8.18 36.55 37.14
CA GLU A 179 8.21 38.01 37.01
C GLU A 179 7.07 38.68 37.77
N ASN A 180 5.85 38.13 37.70
CA ASN A 180 4.72 38.64 38.48
C ASN A 180 4.95 38.47 39.99
N MET A 181 5.56 37.36 40.42
CA MET A 181 5.93 37.15 41.82
C MET A 181 7.00 38.15 42.28
N LYS A 182 7.97 38.44 41.43
CA LYS A 182 9.00 39.45 41.69
C LYS A 182 8.40 40.86 41.76
N ALA A 183 7.55 41.24 40.82
CA ALA A 183 6.85 42.52 40.82
C ALA A 183 5.99 42.72 42.09
N ARG A 184 5.34 41.64 42.56
CA ARG A 184 4.62 41.67 43.85
C ARG A 184 5.57 41.82 45.04
N ALA A 185 6.69 41.12 45.05
CA ALA A 185 7.68 41.24 46.13
C ALA A 185 8.32 42.65 46.16
N ASP A 186 8.59 43.22 45.00
CA ASP A 186 9.10 44.59 44.85
C ASP A 186 8.05 45.61 45.34
N ALA A 187 6.77 45.45 44.98
CA ALA A 187 5.69 46.29 45.47
C ALA A 187 5.47 46.18 47.00
N VAL A 188 5.59 44.97 47.57
CA VAL A 188 5.53 44.77 49.03
C VAL A 188 6.74 45.44 49.71
N SER A 189 7.92 45.33 49.13
CA SER A 189 9.13 45.98 49.64
C SER A 189 9.03 47.51 49.57
N GLU A 190 8.41 48.07 48.52
CA GLU A 190 8.12 49.50 48.44
C GLU A 190 7.08 49.94 49.48
N LEU A 191 6.06 49.13 49.78
CA LEU A 191 5.09 49.40 50.85
C LEU A 191 5.72 49.37 52.24
N GLU A 192 6.66 48.45 52.48
CA GLU A 192 7.48 48.42 53.69
C GLU A 192 8.38 49.66 53.79
N ALA A 193 9.08 50.02 52.70
CA ALA A 193 9.95 51.21 52.65
C ALA A 193 9.17 52.54 52.75
N ALA A 194 7.91 52.58 52.29
CA ALA A 194 7.00 53.71 52.44
C ALA A 194 6.47 53.87 53.89
N GLY A 195 6.86 53.01 54.82
CA GLY A 195 6.61 53.16 56.26
C GLY A 195 5.19 52.79 56.71
N THR A 196 4.43 52.06 55.90
CA THR A 196 3.02 51.73 56.19
C THR A 196 2.82 50.63 57.25
N PHE A 197 3.89 49.91 57.64
CA PHE A 197 3.79 48.82 58.63
C PHE A 197 4.05 49.28 60.08
N GLU A 198 4.63 50.46 60.28
CA GLU A 198 4.98 50.97 61.62
C GLU A 198 3.79 51.63 62.34
N ASP A 199 2.65 51.82 61.66
CA ASP A 199 1.44 52.46 62.21
C ASP A 199 0.31 51.46 62.58
N LEU A 200 0.65 50.19 62.83
CA LEU A 200 -0.32 49.19 63.33
C LEU A 200 -0.12 48.84 64.81
N THR A 201 0.97 49.30 65.44
CA THR A 201 1.19 49.15 66.89
C THR A 201 0.92 50.42 67.70
N ALA A 202 0.51 51.52 67.06
CA ALA A 202 0.23 52.80 67.70
C ALA A 202 -1.26 53.08 68.02
N LEU A 203 -2.21 52.29 67.52
CA LEU A 203 -3.63 52.44 67.84
C LEU A 203 -4.05 51.51 68.99
N GLY A 204 -3.65 51.89 70.21
CA GLY A 204 -4.27 51.43 71.44
C GLY A 204 -5.49 52.29 71.78
N SER A 205 -6.63 51.62 72.00
CA SER A 205 -7.86 52.09 72.67
C SER A 205 -8.56 53.35 72.14
N GLY A 206 -9.73 53.15 71.51
CA GLY A 206 -10.77 54.18 71.43
C GLY A 206 -11.51 54.25 70.09
N GLU A 207 -12.64 53.55 70.03
CA GLU A 207 -13.90 53.97 69.38
C GLU A 207 -13.88 54.72 68.02
N ASP A 208 -14.41 54.01 67.01
CA ASP A 208 -15.50 54.42 66.11
C ASP A 208 -15.39 55.67 65.22
N ASP A 209 -14.82 55.46 64.03
CA ASP A 209 -15.18 56.22 62.82
C ASP A 209 -15.76 55.34 61.68
N ILE A 210 -15.45 54.04 61.65
CA ILE A 210 -15.99 53.10 60.63
C ILE A 210 -17.42 52.61 61.00
N ASP A 211 -17.69 52.37 62.28
CA ASP A 211 -19.02 51.96 62.76
C ASP A 211 -20.07 53.08 62.66
N ARG A 212 -19.63 54.34 62.57
CA ARG A 212 -20.50 55.51 62.34
C ARG A 212 -20.89 55.67 60.87
N GLN A 213 -20.00 55.32 59.94
CA GLN A 213 -20.26 55.43 58.49
C GLN A 213 -21.00 54.21 57.92
N LEU A 214 -20.92 53.03 58.56
CA LEU A 214 -21.72 51.86 58.21
C LEU A 214 -23.20 51.97 58.63
N LYS A 215 -23.50 52.73 59.70
CA LYS A 215 -24.89 53.04 60.11
C LYS A 215 -25.61 54.04 59.21
N GLN A 216 -24.89 54.82 58.40
CA GLN A 216 -25.47 55.81 57.48
C GLN A 216 -25.71 55.25 56.06
N LEU A 217 -25.16 54.07 55.74
CA LEU A 217 -25.44 53.34 54.49
C LEU A 217 -26.42 52.17 54.69
N SER A 218 -26.64 51.70 55.92
CA SER A 218 -27.64 50.67 56.22
C SER A 218 -29.00 51.30 56.57
N SER A 219 -29.68 51.89 55.60
CA SER A 219 -31.10 52.27 55.74
C SER A 219 -31.83 52.08 54.42
N LYS A 220 -32.19 50.82 54.16
CA LYS A 220 -33.46 50.41 53.54
C LYS A 220 -33.75 50.98 52.13
N SER A 221 -33.19 50.38 51.07
CA SER A 221 -33.82 50.44 49.73
C SER A 221 -33.39 49.35 48.73
N GLU A 222 -32.17 48.81 48.75
CA GLU A 222 -31.70 48.06 47.56
C GLU A 222 -32.09 46.57 47.51
N VAL A 223 -32.44 45.93 48.64
CA VAL A 223 -32.74 44.48 48.67
C VAL A 223 -34.18 44.16 48.24
N ASP A 224 -35.12 45.10 48.39
CA ASP A 224 -36.50 44.93 47.93
C ASP A 224 -36.67 45.28 46.44
N ASP A 225 -35.87 46.22 45.91
CA ASP A 225 -35.88 46.62 44.49
C ASP A 225 -35.28 45.54 43.57
N ASP A 226 -34.26 44.81 44.03
CA ASP A 226 -33.66 43.69 43.27
C ASP A 226 -34.55 42.43 43.29
N LEU A 227 -35.37 42.23 44.32
CA LEU A 227 -36.34 41.13 44.38
C LEU A 227 -37.57 41.39 43.49
N ALA A 228 -37.96 42.65 43.29
CA ALA A 228 -39.01 43.07 42.38
C ALA A 228 -38.58 42.95 40.90
N LYS A 229 -37.31 43.29 40.58
CA LYS A 229 -36.74 43.07 39.24
C LYS A 229 -36.67 41.60 38.86
N MET A 230 -36.17 40.72 39.75
CA MET A 230 -36.10 39.27 39.47
C MET A 230 -37.48 38.61 39.32
N LYS A 231 -38.53 39.12 39.99
CA LYS A 231 -39.91 38.65 39.77
C LYS A 231 -40.53 39.16 38.47
N SER A 232 -40.13 40.34 37.99
CA SER A 232 -40.56 40.88 36.70
C SER A 232 -39.91 40.19 35.50
N GLU A 233 -38.68 39.69 35.66
CA GLU A 233 -37.93 38.98 34.60
C GLU A 233 -38.33 37.50 34.46
N ILE A 234 -38.98 36.90 35.46
CA ILE A 234 -39.47 35.51 35.42
C ILE A 234 -40.95 35.43 34.99
N GLY A 235 -41.67 36.56 34.96
CA GLY A 235 -43.13 36.61 34.74
C GLY A 235 -43.62 37.09 33.37
N ALA A 236 -42.76 37.52 32.45
CA ALA A 236 -43.19 38.10 31.17
C ALA A 236 -42.34 37.59 29.99
N GLY A 237 -42.79 36.50 29.36
CA GLY A 237 -42.21 36.08 28.08
C GLY A 237 -42.64 34.71 27.58
N THR A 238 -43.92 34.56 27.20
CA THR A 238 -44.48 33.73 26.09
C THR A 238 -46.01 33.90 26.17
N PRO A 239 -46.77 34.28 25.10
CA PRO A 239 -46.90 33.45 23.88
C PRO A 239 -47.18 34.15 22.52
N GLY A 240 -46.90 33.39 21.45
CA GLY A 240 -47.60 33.43 20.14
C GLY A 240 -47.08 34.45 19.12
N GLY A 241 -46.86 34.13 17.84
CA GLY A 241 -47.01 32.87 17.11
C GLY A 241 -46.84 33.07 15.59
N THR A 242 -46.74 31.94 14.90
CA THR A 242 -47.24 31.62 13.53
C THR A 242 -46.41 31.89 12.26
N ALA A 243 -46.52 30.86 11.39
CA ALA A 243 -46.25 30.73 9.95
C ALA A 243 -44.82 30.28 9.56
N ALA A 244 -44.57 29.27 8.72
CA ALA A 244 -45.37 28.27 7.99
C ALA A 244 -44.34 27.22 7.46
N GLN A 245 -44.49 25.91 7.70
CA GLN A 245 -45.16 24.88 6.88
C GLN A 245 -44.49 24.53 5.54
N ILE A 246 -43.89 23.32 5.49
CA ILE A 246 -43.86 22.37 4.34
C ILE A 246 -43.43 21.01 4.92
N SER A 247 -44.35 20.23 5.51
CA SER A 247 -45.19 19.17 4.92
C SER A 247 -44.43 18.08 4.17
N ALA A 248 -44.48 16.89 4.78
CA ALA A 248 -44.19 15.58 4.21
C ALA A 248 -45.20 15.18 3.11
N GLY A 249 -44.87 14.14 2.35
CA GLY A 249 -45.85 13.36 1.59
C GLY A 249 -45.27 12.72 0.33
N GLY A 250 -45.18 11.38 0.33
CA GLY A 250 -44.77 10.59 -0.83
C GLY A 250 -45.91 10.28 -1.80
N GLY A 251 -45.61 9.38 -2.74
CA GLY A 251 -46.62 8.56 -3.43
C GLY A 251 -46.90 8.87 -4.90
N LYS A 252 -46.22 8.10 -5.76
CA LYS A 252 -46.71 7.37 -6.95
C LYS A 252 -47.63 8.03 -8.00
N ASP A 253 -47.19 7.82 -9.26
CA ASP A 253 -47.88 7.15 -10.39
C ASP A 253 -48.08 7.95 -11.69
N GLN A 254 -47.65 7.28 -12.78
CA GLN A 254 -48.14 7.31 -14.18
C GLN A 254 -47.87 8.61 -14.99
N GLN A 255 -47.57 8.61 -16.30
CA GLN A 255 -47.79 7.67 -17.39
C GLN A 255 -46.87 8.04 -18.60
N ALA A 256 -46.59 7.06 -19.48
CA ALA A 256 -45.89 7.18 -20.78
C ALA A 256 -46.77 7.88 -21.87
N PRO A 257 -46.49 7.87 -23.21
CA PRO A 257 -45.34 7.41 -24.01
C PRO A 257 -44.98 8.36 -25.20
N SER A 258 -44.37 7.80 -26.26
CA SER A 258 -44.08 8.33 -27.62
C SER A 258 -42.67 8.89 -27.76
N GLY A 259 -41.78 8.30 -28.57
CA GLY A 259 -41.81 8.01 -30.01
C GLY A 259 -40.44 8.51 -30.50
N GLY A 260 -39.59 7.83 -31.25
CA GLY A 260 -39.77 7.02 -32.44
C GLY A 260 -38.69 7.48 -33.43
N SER A 261 -38.17 6.57 -34.25
CA SER A 261 -37.29 6.81 -35.42
C SER A 261 -35.84 7.18 -35.11
N ALA A 262 -34.86 6.27 -35.27
CA ALA A 262 -34.31 5.74 -36.53
C ALA A 262 -33.40 6.74 -37.27
N GLY A 263 -32.18 6.30 -37.60
CA GLY A 263 -31.25 7.01 -38.47
C GLY A 263 -29.78 6.69 -38.19
N ALA A 264 -29.32 5.50 -38.59
CA ALA A 264 -27.92 5.22 -38.92
C ALA A 264 -27.56 5.90 -40.28
N PRO A 265 -26.39 5.67 -40.93
CA PRO A 265 -25.13 5.02 -40.52
C PRO A 265 -23.84 5.76 -41.00
N SER A 266 -22.69 5.14 -40.68
CA SER A 266 -21.48 4.98 -41.51
C SER A 266 -20.73 6.19 -42.07
N GLU A 267 -19.44 6.28 -41.72
CA GLU A 267 -18.40 6.48 -42.75
C GLU A 267 -17.07 5.86 -42.30
N SER A 268 -16.63 4.90 -43.10
CA SER A 268 -15.28 4.40 -43.26
C SER A 268 -14.60 5.21 -44.37
N GLU A 269 -13.37 5.69 -44.18
CA GLU A 269 -12.26 5.55 -45.15
C GLU A 269 -11.03 6.40 -44.79
N GLN A 270 -9.88 5.72 -44.77
CA GLN A 270 -8.59 6.08 -45.36
C GLN A 270 -7.97 7.46 -45.07
N GLN A 271 -6.79 7.39 -44.44
CA GLN A 271 -5.51 7.68 -45.08
C GLN A 271 -4.36 6.98 -44.36
#